data_AF-A0A2S7PCD4-F1
#
_entry.id   AF-A0A2S7PCD4-F1
#
_cell.length_a   1.000
_cell.length_b   1.000
_cell.length_c   1.000
_cell.angle_alpha   90.00
_cell.angle_beta   90.00
_cell.angle_gamma   90.00
#
_symmetry.space_group_name_H-M   'P 1'
#
loop_
_entity.id
_entity.type
_entity.pdbx_description
1 polymer ?
#
loop_
_entity_poly.entity_id
_entity_poly.type
_entity_poly.pdbx_seq_one_letter_code
_entity_poly.pdbx_strand_id
1 'polypeptide(L)'
;MRPFYSTRSHKYKDNYDYNYNYNYCWFRKDSFHHLHISIGIPLPRHALSLPMINDTTKMSNELPTSSTNGNGHGHGTNVSSSFTVKAGLARMLKGGVIMDVVNAEQARIAEEAGAVAVMALERVPADIRAQGGVARMSDPKMIKEIMETVTIPVMAKARIGHFVECQILESIGVDYIDESEVLTPADPTHHVEKHPFSIPFVCGCRNLGEALRRISEGAAMIRTKGEAGTGDVIEAVRHMRTVTAEIRAAQSMSDAELRILAKDIQAPFDLLKETAKLGRLPVVNFAAGGIATPADAALMMQLGCDGVFVGSGIFKSGDAAKRAKAIVQATTHYNDPKVLAEVSQDLGEAMVGLNCGTMDPKEKLQTRGW
;
A
#
# COMPACT_ATOMS: atom_id res chain seq x y z
N MET A 1 -42.71 11.72 52.38
CA MET A 1 -42.26 13.12 52.21
C MET A 1 -40.85 13.26 52.77
N ARG A 2 -39.97 14.06 52.15
CA ARG A 2 -38.71 14.59 52.75
C ARG A 2 -39.03 15.96 53.43
N PRO A 3 -38.13 16.71 54.14
CA PRO A 3 -36.66 16.56 54.23
C PRO A 3 -35.93 16.98 55.57
N PHE A 4 -34.59 16.91 55.53
CA PHE A 4 -33.53 17.74 56.19
C PHE A 4 -33.19 17.67 57.71
N TYR A 5 -31.91 17.36 58.00
CA TYR A 5 -30.86 18.08 58.79
C TYR A 5 -29.65 17.11 58.92
N SER A 6 -28.47 17.28 58.29
CA SER A 6 -27.35 18.25 58.45
C SER A 6 -26.41 18.01 59.65
N THR A 7 -25.12 17.73 59.36
CA THR A 7 -23.95 18.30 60.09
C THR A 7 -22.63 18.09 59.34
N ARG A 8 -21.88 19.20 59.13
CA ARG A 8 -20.41 19.44 59.08
C ARG A 8 -19.48 18.25 58.72
N SER A 9 -18.45 18.34 57.86
CA SER A 9 -17.62 19.47 57.39
C SER A 9 -16.91 19.08 56.05
N HIS A 10 -15.95 19.79 55.43
CA HIS A 10 -15.18 20.99 55.80
C HIS A 10 -14.79 21.89 54.58
N LYS A 11 -13.50 22.26 54.44
CA LYS A 11 -12.80 23.21 53.54
C LYS A 11 -11.32 22.78 53.48
N TYR A 12 -10.50 23.07 52.46
CA TYR A 12 -10.14 24.41 51.94
C TYR A 12 -9.77 24.45 50.44
N LYS A 13 -9.67 25.67 49.91
CA LYS A 13 -9.17 26.04 48.57
C LYS A 13 -7.74 26.60 48.68
N ASP A 14 -6.96 26.57 47.60
CA ASP A 14 -6.68 27.71 46.68
C ASP A 14 -5.30 27.55 45.96
N ASN A 15 -4.86 28.28 44.91
CA ASN A 15 -5.48 28.85 43.68
C ASN A 15 -4.54 29.95 43.05
N TYR A 16 -4.79 30.30 41.78
CA TYR A 16 -4.18 31.38 40.98
C TYR A 16 -2.69 31.30 40.57
N ASP A 17 -2.35 32.19 39.64
CA ASP A 17 -1.50 31.98 38.45
C ASP A 17 -0.75 33.29 38.07
N TYR A 18 0.17 33.21 37.09
CA TYR A 18 0.86 34.27 36.32
C TYR A 18 2.26 34.82 36.74
N ASN A 19 3.22 34.48 35.86
CA ASN A 19 4.14 35.36 35.11
C ASN A 19 5.55 35.81 35.59
N TYR A 20 6.51 35.52 34.68
CA TYR A 20 7.77 36.20 34.29
C TYR A 20 8.73 36.82 35.33
N ASN A 21 10.00 36.39 35.28
CA ASN A 21 11.03 37.28 34.72
C ASN A 21 12.31 36.58 34.21
N TYR A 22 13.03 37.28 33.32
CA TYR A 22 14.29 36.85 32.70
C TYR A 22 15.48 36.94 33.66
N ASN A 23 16.52 36.15 33.43
CA ASN A 23 17.89 36.54 33.77
C ASN A 23 18.92 36.01 32.77
N TYR A 24 19.72 36.94 32.24
CA TYR A 24 20.85 36.65 31.35
C TYR A 24 22.06 36.21 32.17
N CYS A 25 22.86 35.26 31.65
CA CYS A 25 24.25 35.11 32.08
C CYS A 25 25.17 35.13 30.86
N TRP A 26 26.13 36.06 30.88
CA TRP A 26 27.10 36.29 29.83
C TRP A 26 28.34 35.44 30.06
N PHE A 27 28.86 34.80 29.00
CA PHE A 27 30.29 34.52 28.91
C PHE A 27 30.85 34.89 27.53
N ARG A 28 32.08 35.40 27.53
CA ARG A 28 32.68 36.14 26.41
C ARG A 28 33.21 35.23 25.30
N LYS A 29 33.22 35.77 24.08
CA LYS A 29 34.20 35.40 23.04
C LYS A 29 35.59 35.83 23.51
N ASP A 30 36.59 34.97 23.33
CA ASP A 30 37.98 35.44 23.14
C ASP A 30 38.75 34.51 22.19
N SER A 31 39.66 35.15 21.44
CA SER A 31 40.25 34.68 20.19
C SER A 31 41.56 33.91 20.39
N PHE A 32 41.77 32.81 19.66
CA PHE A 32 43.10 32.28 19.31
C PHE A 32 43.05 31.72 17.87
N HIS A 33 43.54 32.46 16.88
CA HIS A 33 44.94 32.52 16.40
C HIS A 33 45.45 31.23 15.73
N HIS A 34 45.91 31.40 14.48
CA HIS A 34 46.55 30.38 13.66
C HIS A 34 47.77 29.75 14.35
N LEU A 35 47.93 28.43 14.20
CA LEU A 35 49.23 27.79 14.33
C LEU A 35 49.40 26.73 13.24
N HIS A 36 50.16 27.06 12.19
CA HIS A 36 50.67 26.07 11.25
C HIS A 36 51.72 25.23 11.98
N ILE A 37 51.44 23.94 12.20
CA ILE A 37 52.47 22.95 12.52
C ILE A 37 52.51 21.93 11.39
N SER A 38 53.60 21.95 10.63
CA SER A 38 53.88 20.98 9.58
C SER A 38 54.56 19.76 10.20
N ILE A 39 53.89 18.61 10.16
CA ILE A 39 54.51 17.31 10.50
C ILE A 39 54.26 16.36 9.33
N GLY A 40 55.29 16.17 8.50
CA GLY A 40 55.24 15.25 7.37
C GLY A 40 55.50 13.82 7.81
N ILE A 41 54.54 12.92 7.56
CA ILE A 41 54.68 11.46 7.67
C ILE A 41 54.02 10.86 6.41
N PRO A 42 54.64 9.87 5.72
CA PRO A 42 54.30 9.56 4.33
C PRO A 42 53.05 8.68 4.14
N LEU A 43 52.33 8.92 3.05
CA LEU A 43 51.22 8.08 2.57
C LEU A 43 51.73 6.78 1.91
N PRO A 44 51.33 5.59 2.37
CA PRO A 44 51.50 4.37 1.59
C PRO A 44 50.40 4.27 0.52
N ARG A 45 50.81 4.16 -0.75
CA ARG A 45 49.88 3.83 -1.84
C ARG A 45 49.49 2.35 -1.75
N HIS A 46 48.25 2.06 -1.34
CA HIS A 46 47.61 0.78 -1.63
C HIS A 46 46.29 1.00 -2.38
N ALA A 47 46.08 0.18 -3.41
CA ALA A 47 45.01 0.35 -4.36
C ALA A 47 43.63 0.00 -3.75
N LEU A 48 42.67 0.89 -3.96
CA LEU A 48 41.25 0.60 -3.75
C LEU A 48 40.72 -0.25 -4.92
N SER A 49 40.75 -1.57 -4.79
CA SER A 49 40.01 -2.48 -5.66
C SER A 49 38.59 -2.68 -5.13
N LEU A 50 37.64 -1.90 -5.64
CA LEU A 50 36.21 -2.15 -5.45
C LEU A 50 35.83 -3.50 -6.09
N PRO A 51 35.14 -4.41 -5.39
CA PRO A 51 34.57 -5.59 -6.02
C PRO A 51 33.38 -5.17 -6.89
N MET A 52 33.55 -5.23 -8.21
CA MET A 52 32.47 -5.09 -9.18
C MET A 52 31.51 -6.28 -9.06
N ILE A 53 30.34 -6.06 -8.48
CA ILE A 53 29.26 -7.05 -8.46
C ILE A 53 28.53 -6.98 -9.81
N ASN A 54 28.94 -7.86 -10.73
CA ASN A 54 28.16 -8.17 -11.93
C ASN A 54 26.95 -9.04 -11.53
N ASP A 55 25.78 -8.44 -11.33
CA ASP A 55 24.50 -9.18 -11.21
C ASP A 55 23.46 -8.76 -12.28
N THR A 56 23.95 -8.24 -13.42
CA THR A 56 23.13 -7.93 -14.61
C THR A 56 22.60 -9.18 -15.33
N THR A 57 23.13 -10.38 -15.02
CA THR A 57 22.75 -11.66 -15.62
C THR A 57 21.45 -12.26 -15.10
N LYS A 58 20.81 -11.68 -14.07
CA LYS A 58 19.51 -12.17 -13.55
C LYS A 58 18.27 -11.47 -14.12
N MET A 59 18.41 -10.29 -14.74
CA MET A 59 17.26 -9.57 -15.32
C MET A 59 16.89 -9.98 -16.75
N SER A 60 17.75 -10.73 -17.45
CA SER A 60 17.59 -11.00 -18.89
C SER A 60 16.72 -12.22 -19.27
N ASN A 61 16.22 -12.99 -18.29
CA ASN A 61 15.55 -14.29 -18.55
C ASN A 61 14.01 -14.28 -18.36
N GLU A 62 13.38 -13.15 -18.06
CA GLU A 62 11.91 -13.07 -17.84
C GLU A 62 11.14 -12.29 -18.93
N LEU A 63 11.68 -12.19 -20.15
CA LEU A 63 10.94 -11.67 -21.32
C LEU A 63 10.61 -12.83 -22.29
N PRO A 64 9.32 -13.11 -22.57
CA PRO A 64 8.96 -14.12 -23.54
C PRO A 64 9.26 -13.63 -24.97
N THR A 65 10.29 -14.21 -25.59
CA THR A 65 10.56 -14.01 -27.02
C THR A 65 9.47 -14.73 -27.84
N SER A 66 8.47 -13.98 -28.30
CA SER A 66 7.46 -14.50 -29.22
C SER A 66 8.08 -14.77 -30.59
N SER A 67 8.38 -16.04 -30.88
CA SER A 67 8.80 -16.48 -32.21
C SER A 67 7.66 -16.29 -33.21
N THR A 68 7.78 -15.31 -34.10
CA THR A 68 6.86 -15.12 -35.22
C THR A 68 7.08 -16.21 -36.26
N ASN A 69 6.10 -17.11 -36.40
CA ASN A 69 5.94 -17.94 -37.59
C ASN A 69 4.45 -18.06 -37.92
N GLY A 70 4.14 -18.03 -39.22
CA GLY A 70 2.84 -17.57 -39.70
C GLY A 70 1.73 -18.63 -39.83
N ASN A 71 0.52 -18.08 -39.87
CA ASN A 71 -0.68 -18.58 -40.58
C ASN A 71 -1.26 -19.95 -40.18
N GLY A 72 -2.27 -19.93 -39.31
CA GLY A 72 -3.19 -21.04 -39.07
C GLY A 72 -4.45 -20.57 -38.35
N HIS A 73 -5.62 -20.76 -38.96
CA HIS A 73 -6.90 -20.45 -38.31
C HIS A 73 -7.16 -21.43 -37.16
N GLY A 74 -7.13 -20.94 -35.91
CA GLY A 74 -7.42 -21.72 -34.71
C GLY A 74 -8.24 -20.90 -33.71
N HIS A 75 -9.54 -21.22 -33.60
CA HIS A 75 -10.47 -20.50 -32.74
C HIS A 75 -10.37 -21.03 -31.29
N GLY A 76 -9.37 -20.58 -30.52
CA GLY A 76 -9.23 -21.05 -29.12
C GLY A 76 -7.92 -20.76 -28.36
N THR A 77 -7.38 -19.52 -28.37
CA THR A 77 -6.17 -19.18 -27.58
C THR A 77 -6.11 -17.76 -26.95
N ASN A 78 -7.11 -16.89 -27.12
CA ASN A 78 -6.98 -15.46 -26.78
C ASN A 78 -7.06 -15.08 -25.28
N VAL A 79 -7.56 -15.94 -24.39
CA VAL A 79 -7.73 -15.57 -22.96
C VAL A 79 -6.39 -15.60 -22.20
N SER A 80 -5.53 -16.58 -22.50
CA SER A 80 -4.23 -16.74 -21.82
C SER A 80 -3.24 -15.62 -22.19
N SER A 81 -3.23 -15.18 -23.45
CA SER A 81 -2.43 -14.02 -23.88
C SER A 81 -2.92 -12.73 -23.22
N SER A 82 -4.24 -12.50 -23.16
CA SER A 82 -4.84 -11.34 -22.48
C SER A 82 -4.48 -11.26 -21.00
N PHE A 83 -4.66 -12.34 -20.22
CA PHE A 83 -4.29 -12.35 -18.80
C PHE A 83 -2.78 -12.10 -18.59
N THR A 84 -1.93 -12.67 -19.45
CA THR A 84 -0.48 -12.44 -19.39
C THR A 84 -0.11 -10.98 -19.60
N VAL A 85 -0.79 -10.28 -20.52
CA VAL A 85 -0.62 -8.82 -20.71
C VAL A 85 -1.06 -8.04 -19.48
N LYS A 86 -2.26 -8.31 -18.92
CA LYS A 86 -2.76 -7.66 -17.69
C LYS A 86 -1.79 -7.84 -16.51
N ALA A 87 -1.30 -9.06 -16.28
CA ALA A 87 -0.32 -9.35 -15.25
C ALA A 87 1.06 -8.72 -15.54
N GLY A 88 1.42 -8.55 -16.81
CA GLY A 88 2.62 -7.83 -17.25
C GLY A 88 2.57 -6.34 -16.91
N LEU A 89 1.45 -5.66 -17.21
CA LEU A 89 1.21 -4.27 -16.84
C LEU A 89 1.34 -4.07 -15.32
N ALA A 90 0.68 -4.92 -14.52
CA ALA A 90 0.78 -4.85 -13.05
C ALA A 90 2.21 -5.03 -12.51
N ARG A 91 3.08 -5.78 -13.21
CA ARG A 91 4.50 -5.92 -12.82
C ARG A 91 5.31 -4.65 -13.02
N MET A 92 4.89 -3.73 -13.90
CA MET A 92 5.60 -2.47 -14.12
C MET A 92 5.50 -1.51 -12.93
N LEU A 93 4.57 -1.73 -12.00
CA LEU A 93 4.37 -0.91 -10.80
C LEU A 93 5.29 -1.30 -9.64
N LYS A 94 6.06 -2.39 -9.75
CA LYS A 94 6.90 -2.94 -8.67
C LYS A 94 7.91 -1.92 -8.11
N GLY A 95 8.07 -1.94 -6.79
CA GLY A 95 8.90 -0.98 -6.04
C GLY A 95 8.26 0.39 -5.84
N GLY A 96 7.04 0.60 -6.35
CA GLY A 96 6.36 1.89 -6.34
C GLY A 96 5.35 2.11 -5.20
N VAL A 97 4.90 3.36 -5.13
CA VAL A 97 3.80 3.81 -4.27
C VAL A 97 2.60 4.18 -5.14
N ILE A 98 1.42 3.70 -4.77
CA ILE A 98 0.14 4.08 -5.38
C ILE A 98 -0.63 4.94 -4.38
N MET A 99 -1.07 6.14 -4.77
CA MET A 99 -1.65 7.11 -3.84
C MET A 99 -3.16 7.31 -4.04
N ASP A 100 -3.96 7.21 -2.97
CA ASP A 100 -5.39 7.62 -3.05
C ASP A 100 -5.49 9.15 -3.17
N VAL A 101 -6.24 9.65 -4.15
CA VAL A 101 -6.42 11.09 -4.43
C VAL A 101 -7.89 11.43 -4.67
N VAL A 102 -8.33 12.61 -4.20
CA VAL A 102 -9.73 13.06 -4.31
C VAL A 102 -9.96 14.21 -5.31
N ASN A 103 -8.90 14.75 -5.91
CA ASN A 103 -8.96 15.81 -6.91
C ASN A 103 -7.64 15.89 -7.73
N ALA A 104 -7.66 16.71 -8.78
CA ALA A 104 -6.52 16.98 -9.66
C ALA A 104 -5.26 17.50 -8.91
N GLU A 105 -5.43 18.33 -7.87
CA GLU A 105 -4.30 18.89 -7.12
C GLU A 105 -3.54 17.80 -6.35
N GLN A 106 -4.26 16.90 -5.68
CA GLN A 106 -3.67 15.74 -5.01
C GLN A 106 -3.02 14.77 -6.01
N ALA A 107 -3.60 14.62 -7.20
CA ALA A 107 -3.01 13.81 -8.27
C ALA A 107 -1.65 14.38 -8.73
N ARG A 108 -1.56 15.69 -8.94
CA ARG A 108 -0.28 16.35 -9.28
C ARG A 108 0.76 16.20 -8.17
N ILE A 109 0.38 16.41 -6.91
CA ILE A 109 1.27 16.21 -5.75
C ILE A 109 1.80 14.76 -5.69
N ALA A 110 0.95 13.77 -6.00
CA ALA A 110 1.35 12.36 -6.03
C ALA A 110 2.34 12.06 -7.17
N GLU A 111 2.10 12.59 -8.37
CA GLU A 111 3.00 12.46 -9.51
C GLU A 111 4.36 13.15 -9.26
N GLU A 112 4.36 14.40 -8.78
CA GLU A 112 5.57 15.15 -8.42
C GLU A 112 6.38 14.49 -7.29
N ALA A 113 5.70 13.78 -6.38
CA ALA A 113 6.35 12.98 -5.33
C ALA A 113 6.99 11.68 -5.85
N GLY A 114 6.65 11.23 -7.06
CA GLY A 114 7.12 9.98 -7.65
C GLY A 114 6.23 8.76 -7.39
N ALA A 115 4.92 8.94 -7.24
CA ALA A 115 3.97 7.82 -7.28
C ALA A 115 4.02 7.09 -8.64
N VAL A 116 3.83 5.77 -8.65
CA VAL A 116 3.79 4.98 -9.89
C VAL A 116 2.38 4.90 -10.50
N ALA A 117 1.36 5.25 -9.73
CA ALA A 117 -0.02 5.40 -10.15
C ALA A 117 -0.80 6.19 -9.07
N VAL A 118 -1.98 6.70 -9.42
CA VAL A 118 -2.94 7.28 -8.48
C VAL A 118 -4.23 6.47 -8.46
N MET A 119 -4.95 6.52 -7.34
CA MET A 119 -6.24 5.84 -7.13
C MET A 119 -7.30 6.91 -6.88
N ALA A 120 -8.19 7.12 -7.85
CA ALA A 120 -9.20 8.17 -7.82
C ALA A 120 -10.42 7.76 -6.98
N LEU A 121 -10.82 8.61 -6.02
CA LEU A 121 -12.00 8.42 -5.17
C LEU A 121 -12.50 9.71 -4.53
N GLU A 122 -13.82 9.89 -4.44
CA GLU A 122 -14.46 11.07 -3.82
C GLU A 122 -14.08 11.31 -2.35
N ARG A 123 -13.81 10.23 -1.60
CA ARG A 123 -13.62 10.28 -0.13
C ARG A 123 -12.57 9.27 0.29
N VAL A 124 -11.48 9.73 0.91
CA VAL A 124 -10.42 8.84 1.41
C VAL A 124 -10.97 7.87 2.48
N PRO A 125 -10.36 6.69 2.69
CA PRO A 125 -10.92 5.67 3.60
C PRO A 125 -11.24 6.16 5.02
N ALA A 126 -10.46 7.09 5.57
CA ALA A 126 -10.75 7.73 6.86
C ALA A 126 -12.07 8.55 6.84
N ASP A 127 -12.36 9.27 5.75
CA ASP A 127 -13.61 10.03 5.60
C ASP A 127 -14.82 9.11 5.40
N ILE A 128 -14.65 8.01 4.67
CA ILE A 128 -15.69 6.97 4.51
C ILE A 128 -16.10 6.42 5.88
N ARG A 129 -15.15 6.20 6.79
CA ARG A 129 -15.44 5.80 8.18
C ARG A 129 -16.17 6.88 8.96
N ALA A 130 -15.63 8.10 8.96
CA ALA A 130 -16.15 9.20 9.78
C ALA A 130 -17.56 9.66 9.38
N GLN A 131 -17.88 9.62 8.08
CA GLN A 131 -19.18 10.03 7.55
C GLN A 131 -20.18 8.86 7.46
N GLY A 132 -19.68 7.63 7.31
CA GLY A 132 -20.49 6.45 7.08
C GLY A 132 -21.30 6.51 5.79
N GLY A 133 -22.48 5.88 5.83
CA GLY A 133 -23.39 5.74 4.69
C GLY A 133 -22.92 4.71 3.66
N VAL A 134 -23.44 4.84 2.43
CA VAL A 134 -23.08 3.95 1.31
C VAL A 134 -21.97 4.60 0.48
N ALA A 135 -20.81 3.95 0.42
CA ALA A 135 -19.70 4.33 -0.46
C ALA A 135 -19.79 3.54 -1.78
N ARG A 136 -19.62 4.23 -2.91
CA ARG A 136 -19.84 3.72 -4.28
C ARG A 136 -18.63 4.05 -5.18
N MET A 137 -18.66 3.62 -6.44
CA MET A 137 -17.80 4.20 -7.48
C MET A 137 -17.99 5.72 -7.51
N SER A 138 -16.89 6.44 -7.74
CA SER A 138 -16.86 7.92 -7.80
C SER A 138 -17.38 8.46 -9.13
N ASP A 139 -17.81 9.72 -9.13
CA ASP A 139 -18.25 10.44 -10.34
C ASP A 139 -17.22 10.28 -11.49
N PRO A 140 -17.60 9.69 -12.64
CA PRO A 140 -16.76 9.60 -13.83
C PRO A 140 -16.16 10.94 -14.28
N LYS A 141 -16.82 12.07 -14.01
CA LYS A 141 -16.26 13.41 -14.30
C LYS A 141 -15.02 13.69 -13.45
N MET A 142 -15.06 13.41 -12.15
CA MET A 142 -13.94 13.60 -11.22
C MET A 142 -12.76 12.70 -11.61
N ILE A 143 -13.04 11.46 -12.02
CA ILE A 143 -12.01 10.51 -12.48
C ILE A 143 -11.32 11.04 -13.75
N LYS A 144 -12.10 11.53 -14.73
CA LYS A 144 -11.55 12.13 -15.96
C LYS A 144 -10.71 13.38 -15.69
N GLU A 145 -11.13 14.25 -14.78
CA GLU A 145 -10.35 15.44 -14.37
C GLU A 145 -8.96 15.04 -13.80
N ILE A 146 -8.90 13.94 -13.04
CA ILE A 146 -7.64 13.37 -12.55
C ILE A 146 -6.81 12.80 -13.72
N MET A 147 -7.42 12.02 -14.61
CA MET A 147 -6.75 11.45 -15.81
C MET A 147 -6.20 12.52 -16.77
N GLU A 148 -6.88 13.65 -16.91
CA GLU A 148 -6.43 14.78 -17.73
C GLU A 148 -5.29 15.58 -17.06
N THR A 149 -5.04 15.38 -15.76
CA THR A 149 -4.06 16.14 -14.98
C THR A 149 -2.69 15.47 -14.89
N VAL A 150 -2.63 14.13 -14.90
CA VAL A 150 -1.38 13.35 -14.66
C VAL A 150 -1.03 12.44 -15.83
N THR A 151 0.24 12.08 -15.95
CA THR A 151 0.77 11.15 -16.98
C THR A 151 0.97 9.72 -16.46
N ILE A 152 1.01 9.54 -15.13
CA ILE A 152 1.03 8.22 -14.48
C ILE A 152 -0.35 7.53 -14.52
N PRO A 153 -0.41 6.18 -14.52
CA PRO A 153 -1.67 5.44 -14.55
C PRO A 153 -2.68 5.85 -13.49
N VAL A 154 -3.96 5.88 -13.87
CA VAL A 154 -5.09 6.19 -12.98
C VAL A 154 -5.92 4.94 -12.74
N MET A 155 -5.99 4.55 -11.47
CA MET A 155 -6.86 3.49 -10.97
C MET A 155 -8.16 4.07 -10.41
N ALA A 156 -9.23 3.29 -10.39
CA ALA A 156 -10.49 3.67 -9.73
C ALA A 156 -11.12 2.50 -8.96
N LYS A 157 -11.90 2.81 -7.92
CA LYS A 157 -12.55 1.80 -7.08
C LYS A 157 -13.98 1.46 -7.54
N ALA A 158 -14.30 0.18 -7.60
CA ALA A 158 -15.65 -0.35 -7.79
C ALA A 158 -16.08 -1.18 -6.56
N ARG A 159 -17.39 -1.25 -6.29
CA ARG A 159 -17.94 -2.09 -5.21
C ARG A 159 -17.81 -3.56 -5.55
N ILE A 160 -17.54 -4.40 -4.54
CA ILE A 160 -17.54 -5.87 -4.67
C ILE A 160 -18.84 -6.35 -5.32
N GLY A 161 -18.70 -7.14 -6.40
CA GLY A 161 -19.79 -7.68 -7.21
C GLY A 161 -20.43 -6.71 -8.20
N HIS A 162 -20.09 -5.42 -8.20
CA HIS A 162 -20.77 -4.42 -9.03
C HIS A 162 -20.17 -4.32 -10.44
N PHE A 163 -20.37 -5.36 -11.26
CA PHE A 163 -19.83 -5.44 -12.62
C PHE A 163 -20.21 -4.24 -13.51
N VAL A 164 -21.37 -3.61 -13.30
CA VAL A 164 -21.80 -2.40 -14.03
C VAL A 164 -20.96 -1.16 -13.68
N GLU A 165 -20.45 -1.06 -12.45
CA GLU A 165 -19.51 0.03 -12.10
C GLU A 165 -18.19 -0.22 -12.85
N CYS A 166 -17.77 -1.48 -12.93
CA CYS A 166 -16.56 -1.85 -13.67
C CYS A 166 -16.67 -1.57 -15.17
N GLN A 167 -17.85 -1.81 -15.77
CA GLN A 167 -18.13 -1.47 -17.18
C GLN A 167 -18.07 0.05 -17.43
N ILE A 168 -18.57 0.85 -16.49
CA ILE A 168 -18.48 2.32 -16.59
C ILE A 168 -17.01 2.77 -16.49
N LEU A 169 -16.26 2.23 -15.53
CA LEU A 169 -14.83 2.53 -15.36
C LEU A 169 -13.99 2.14 -16.59
N GLU A 170 -14.26 0.97 -17.19
CA GLU A 170 -13.65 0.57 -18.47
C GLU A 170 -14.01 1.54 -19.60
N SER A 171 -15.28 1.95 -19.71
CA SER A 171 -15.73 2.86 -20.77
C SER A 171 -15.14 4.27 -20.72
N ILE A 172 -14.68 4.71 -19.54
CA ILE A 172 -13.97 5.99 -19.39
C ILE A 172 -12.45 5.86 -19.52
N GLY A 173 -11.92 4.63 -19.62
CA GLY A 173 -10.51 4.37 -19.90
C GLY A 173 -9.57 4.42 -18.70
N VAL A 174 -10.03 4.05 -17.49
CA VAL A 174 -9.10 3.88 -16.35
C VAL A 174 -8.11 2.73 -16.62
N ASP A 175 -6.88 2.86 -16.13
CA ASP A 175 -5.83 1.88 -16.36
C ASP A 175 -6.03 0.59 -15.53
N TYR A 176 -6.61 0.71 -14.34
CA TYR A 176 -6.90 -0.42 -13.43
C TYR A 176 -8.20 -0.19 -12.64
N ILE A 177 -8.89 -1.28 -12.29
CA ILE A 177 -9.99 -1.27 -11.32
C ILE A 177 -9.57 -1.96 -10.03
N ASP A 178 -9.81 -1.32 -8.88
CA ASP A 178 -9.77 -1.96 -7.57
C ASP A 178 -11.18 -2.37 -7.14
N GLU A 179 -11.47 -3.67 -7.18
CA GLU A 179 -12.70 -4.22 -6.61
C GLU A 179 -12.55 -4.23 -5.08
N SER A 180 -13.09 -3.19 -4.44
CA SER A 180 -12.59 -2.74 -3.13
C SER A 180 -13.57 -2.96 -1.99
N GLU A 181 -13.10 -3.66 -0.95
CA GLU A 181 -13.78 -3.89 0.33
C GLU A 181 -14.03 -2.60 1.14
N VAL A 182 -13.31 -1.54 0.82
CA VAL A 182 -13.43 -0.22 1.44
C VAL A 182 -14.78 0.42 1.10
N LEU A 183 -15.27 0.19 -0.12
CA LEU A 183 -16.60 0.61 -0.53
C LEU A 183 -17.68 -0.32 0.08
N THR A 184 -18.95 0.06 -0.01
CA THR A 184 -20.04 -0.79 0.46
C THR A 184 -20.26 -1.92 -0.56
N PRO A 185 -20.14 -3.21 -0.22
CA PRO A 185 -20.36 -4.30 -1.17
C PRO A 185 -21.73 -4.23 -1.85
N ALA A 186 -21.79 -4.60 -3.13
CA ALA A 186 -23.03 -4.60 -3.90
C ALA A 186 -23.66 -6.00 -3.97
N ASP A 187 -22.83 -7.04 -4.16
CA ASP A 187 -23.22 -8.44 -4.01
C ASP A 187 -22.49 -9.03 -2.78
N PRO A 188 -23.20 -9.63 -1.80
CA PRO A 188 -22.61 -10.26 -0.62
C PRO A 188 -22.21 -11.74 -0.83
N THR A 189 -22.31 -12.25 -2.06
CA THR A 189 -22.13 -13.67 -2.43
C THR A 189 -21.16 -13.86 -3.61
N HIS A 190 -21.10 -12.90 -4.54
CA HIS A 190 -20.22 -12.96 -5.71
C HIS A 190 -19.32 -11.73 -5.83
N HIS A 191 -18.07 -11.96 -6.22
CA HIS A 191 -17.21 -10.90 -6.77
C HIS A 191 -17.47 -10.78 -8.28
N VAL A 192 -16.97 -9.70 -8.89
CA VAL A 192 -17.05 -9.51 -10.35
C VAL A 192 -16.23 -10.61 -11.05
N GLU A 193 -16.77 -11.15 -12.14
CA GLU A 193 -16.03 -12.00 -13.09
C GLU A 193 -15.15 -11.10 -13.97
N LYS A 194 -13.82 -11.16 -13.82
CA LYS A 194 -12.87 -10.14 -14.33
C LYS A 194 -12.25 -10.50 -15.68
N HIS A 195 -12.34 -11.78 -16.07
CA HIS A 195 -11.82 -12.26 -17.37
C HIS A 195 -12.42 -11.57 -18.61
N PRO A 196 -13.73 -11.24 -18.67
CA PRO A 196 -14.35 -10.59 -19.83
C PRO A 196 -13.88 -9.15 -20.11
N PHE A 197 -13.38 -8.45 -19.09
CA PHE A 197 -12.88 -7.08 -19.23
C PHE A 197 -11.53 -7.07 -19.97
N SER A 198 -11.20 -5.99 -20.65
CA SER A 198 -9.88 -5.76 -21.25
C SER A 198 -8.85 -5.27 -20.23
N ILE A 199 -9.30 -4.49 -19.24
CA ILE A 199 -8.47 -3.87 -18.21
C ILE A 199 -8.08 -4.83 -17.05
N PRO A 200 -6.93 -4.57 -16.38
CA PRO A 200 -6.49 -5.30 -15.20
C PRO A 200 -7.28 -4.94 -13.93
N PHE A 201 -7.44 -5.93 -13.05
CA PHE A 201 -8.11 -5.78 -11.75
C PHE A 201 -7.14 -5.98 -10.58
N VAL A 202 -7.32 -5.16 -9.56
CA VAL A 202 -6.71 -5.23 -8.22
C VAL A 202 -7.76 -5.75 -7.24
N CYS A 203 -7.39 -6.67 -6.35
CA CYS A 203 -8.26 -7.13 -5.27
C CYS A 203 -7.54 -7.23 -3.92
N GLY A 204 -8.26 -6.98 -2.84
CA GLY A 204 -7.79 -7.19 -1.47
C GLY A 204 -7.85 -8.66 -1.03
N CYS A 205 -6.84 -9.12 -0.29
CA CYS A 205 -6.84 -10.41 0.40
C CYS A 205 -6.33 -10.31 1.85
N ARG A 206 -6.60 -11.37 2.65
CA ARG A 206 -6.08 -11.55 4.02
C ARG A 206 -5.23 -12.81 4.23
N ASN A 207 -5.37 -13.77 3.32
CA ASN A 207 -4.79 -15.11 3.36
C ASN A 207 -4.67 -15.63 1.92
N LEU A 208 -3.95 -16.74 1.75
CA LEU A 208 -3.68 -17.36 0.46
C LEU A 208 -4.97 -17.84 -0.21
N GLY A 209 -5.95 -18.35 0.55
CA GLY A 209 -7.25 -18.76 0.03
C GLY A 209 -7.98 -17.62 -0.69
N GLU A 210 -8.12 -16.48 -0.02
CA GLU A 210 -8.68 -15.25 -0.59
C GLU A 210 -7.91 -14.81 -1.85
N ALA A 211 -6.58 -14.76 -1.78
CA ALA A 211 -5.76 -14.34 -2.92
C ALA A 211 -5.97 -15.24 -4.15
N LEU A 212 -5.93 -16.56 -3.99
CA LEU A 212 -6.09 -17.51 -5.10
C LEU A 212 -7.51 -17.51 -5.68
N ARG A 213 -8.56 -17.29 -4.86
CA ARG A 213 -9.92 -17.07 -5.38
C ARG A 213 -9.98 -15.82 -6.27
N ARG A 214 -9.48 -14.68 -5.81
CA ARG A 214 -9.46 -13.43 -6.61
C ARG A 214 -8.68 -13.58 -7.91
N ILE A 215 -7.52 -14.26 -7.88
CA ILE A 215 -6.73 -14.56 -9.08
C ILE A 215 -7.54 -15.44 -10.06
N SER A 216 -8.27 -16.45 -9.56
CA SER A 216 -9.08 -17.34 -10.41
C SER A 216 -10.24 -16.63 -11.10
N GLU A 217 -10.84 -15.64 -10.45
CA GLU A 217 -11.85 -14.73 -11.02
C GLU A 217 -11.25 -13.74 -12.04
N GLY A 218 -9.92 -13.69 -12.18
CA GLY A 218 -9.21 -12.85 -13.15
C GLY A 218 -8.50 -11.61 -12.59
N ALA A 219 -8.27 -11.52 -11.27
CA ALA A 219 -7.46 -10.43 -10.70
C ALA A 219 -6.01 -10.54 -11.18
N ALA A 220 -5.50 -9.46 -11.77
CA ALA A 220 -4.13 -9.35 -12.29
C ALA A 220 -3.13 -8.81 -11.25
N MET A 221 -3.65 -8.34 -10.12
CA MET A 221 -2.91 -7.75 -9.01
C MET A 221 -3.63 -8.05 -7.69
N ILE A 222 -2.87 -8.32 -6.64
CA ILE A 222 -3.38 -8.49 -5.27
C ILE A 222 -2.78 -7.40 -4.38
N ARG A 223 -3.54 -7.02 -3.36
CA ARG A 223 -3.06 -6.23 -2.22
C ARG A 223 -3.52 -6.84 -0.90
N THR A 224 -2.84 -6.56 0.21
CA THR A 224 -3.45 -6.78 1.53
C THR A 224 -4.70 -5.92 1.66
N LYS A 225 -5.71 -6.37 2.40
CA LYS A 225 -6.82 -5.46 2.80
C LYS A 225 -6.31 -4.43 3.81
N GLY A 226 -5.72 -4.94 4.89
CA GLY A 226 -5.42 -4.14 6.09
C GLY A 226 -6.70 -3.48 6.63
N GLU A 227 -6.57 -2.61 7.63
CA GLU A 227 -7.73 -1.87 8.13
C GLU A 227 -7.72 -0.45 7.54
N ALA A 228 -8.20 -0.31 6.30
CA ALA A 228 -8.08 0.94 5.54
C ALA A 228 -8.64 2.16 6.30
N GLY A 229 -7.90 3.28 6.32
CA GLY A 229 -8.31 4.52 6.97
C GLY A 229 -8.05 4.61 8.48
N THR A 230 -7.45 3.60 9.12
CA THR A 230 -7.07 3.67 10.55
C THR A 230 -5.70 4.28 10.81
N GLY A 231 -4.79 4.28 9.84
CA GLY A 231 -3.39 4.65 10.09
C GLY A 231 -2.62 3.66 10.99
N ASP A 232 -3.14 2.44 11.18
CA ASP A 232 -2.52 1.37 11.96
C ASP A 232 -2.21 0.18 11.05
N VAL A 233 -0.91 -0.06 10.82
CA VAL A 233 -0.38 -1.04 9.86
C VAL A 233 -0.51 -2.50 10.34
N ILE A 234 -0.94 -2.75 11.58
CA ILE A 234 -0.92 -4.08 12.21
C ILE A 234 -1.62 -5.16 11.39
N GLU A 235 -2.75 -4.85 10.76
CA GLU A 235 -3.50 -5.82 9.96
C GLU A 235 -2.88 -6.04 8.57
N ALA A 236 -2.26 -5.03 7.95
CA ALA A 236 -1.50 -5.24 6.71
C ALA A 236 -0.29 -6.17 6.96
N VAL A 237 0.43 -5.95 8.07
CA VAL A 237 1.50 -6.85 8.54
C VAL A 237 0.96 -8.26 8.78
N ARG A 238 -0.20 -8.40 9.43
CA ARG A 238 -0.86 -9.70 9.68
C ARG A 238 -1.13 -10.43 8.37
N HIS A 239 -1.82 -9.79 7.43
CA HIS A 239 -2.21 -10.40 6.15
C HIS A 239 -1.00 -10.81 5.32
N MET A 240 0.02 -9.93 5.20
CA MET A 240 1.23 -10.24 4.45
C MET A 240 1.96 -11.45 5.07
N ARG A 241 2.12 -11.48 6.40
CA ARG A 241 2.74 -12.61 7.10
C ARG A 241 1.93 -13.90 6.94
N THR A 242 0.59 -13.86 7.00
CA THR A 242 -0.27 -15.02 6.76
C THR A 242 -0.07 -15.58 5.35
N VAL A 243 -0.20 -14.76 4.32
CA VAL A 243 0.01 -15.17 2.91
C VAL A 243 1.41 -15.76 2.72
N THR A 244 2.47 -15.10 3.20
CA THR A 244 3.84 -15.60 3.09
C THR A 244 4.06 -16.93 3.84
N ALA A 245 3.46 -17.11 5.02
CA ALA A 245 3.58 -18.35 5.79
C ALA A 245 2.84 -19.52 5.12
N GLU A 246 1.62 -19.29 4.63
CA GLU A 246 0.83 -20.30 3.92
C GLU A 246 1.49 -20.71 2.60
N ILE A 247 2.08 -19.77 1.86
CA ILE A 247 2.88 -20.08 0.66
C ILE A 247 4.08 -20.95 1.03
N ARG A 248 4.88 -20.56 2.04
CA ARG A 248 6.06 -21.32 2.48
C ARG A 248 5.71 -22.74 2.94
N ALA A 249 4.58 -22.92 3.63
CA ALA A 249 4.08 -24.24 4.00
C ALA A 249 3.76 -25.06 2.74
N ALA A 250 3.01 -24.49 1.79
CA ALA A 250 2.65 -25.13 0.53
C ALA A 250 3.88 -25.54 -0.32
N GLN A 251 4.98 -24.77 -0.30
CA GLN A 251 6.22 -25.15 -1.02
C GLN A 251 6.80 -26.50 -0.57
N SER A 252 6.56 -26.91 0.67
CA SER A 252 7.08 -28.15 1.26
C SER A 252 6.14 -29.36 1.12
N MET A 253 4.94 -29.15 0.62
CA MET A 253 3.89 -30.17 0.53
C MET A 253 3.97 -30.97 -0.78
N SER A 254 3.62 -32.25 -0.69
CA SER A 254 3.37 -33.10 -1.85
C SER A 254 2.07 -32.71 -2.58
N ASP A 255 1.96 -33.17 -3.82
CA ASP A 255 0.73 -33.05 -4.64
C ASP A 255 -0.53 -33.58 -3.92
N ALA A 256 -0.40 -34.55 -3.01
CA ALA A 256 -1.52 -35.10 -2.25
C ALA A 256 -1.94 -34.15 -1.11
N GLU A 257 -0.97 -33.64 -0.34
CA GLU A 257 -1.20 -32.67 0.73
C GLU A 257 -1.73 -31.34 0.20
N LEU A 258 -1.23 -30.87 -0.96
CA LEU A 258 -1.72 -29.68 -1.64
C LEU A 258 -3.21 -29.79 -2.04
N ARG A 259 -3.74 -30.98 -2.34
CA ARG A 259 -5.19 -31.16 -2.58
C ARG A 259 -6.01 -31.01 -1.31
N ILE A 260 -5.48 -31.43 -0.17
CA ILE A 260 -6.11 -31.26 1.15
C ILE A 260 -6.09 -29.76 1.50
N LEU A 261 -4.93 -29.11 1.41
CA LEU A 261 -4.79 -27.68 1.67
C LEU A 261 -5.71 -26.84 0.78
N ALA A 262 -5.77 -27.13 -0.53
CA ALA A 262 -6.66 -26.44 -1.48
C ALA A 262 -8.13 -26.48 -1.06
N LYS A 263 -8.60 -27.64 -0.57
CA LYS A 263 -9.95 -27.81 -0.02
C LYS A 263 -10.14 -26.97 1.25
N ASP A 264 -9.19 -27.02 2.17
CA ASP A 264 -9.30 -26.38 3.49
C ASP A 264 -9.27 -24.84 3.40
N ILE A 265 -8.42 -24.27 2.54
CA ILE A 265 -8.38 -22.82 2.28
C ILE A 265 -9.39 -22.35 1.22
N GLN A 266 -10.14 -23.27 0.62
CA GLN A 266 -11.10 -23.04 -0.47
C GLN A 266 -10.47 -22.33 -1.69
N ALA A 267 -9.34 -22.84 -2.17
CA ALA A 267 -8.60 -22.32 -3.31
C ALA A 267 -8.57 -23.31 -4.48
N PRO A 268 -8.47 -22.84 -5.75
CA PRO A 268 -8.22 -23.71 -6.89
C PRO A 268 -6.87 -24.43 -6.78
N PHE A 269 -6.90 -25.76 -6.89
CA PHE A 269 -5.72 -26.61 -6.71
C PHE A 269 -4.56 -26.24 -7.65
N ASP A 270 -4.83 -25.99 -8.93
CA ASP A 270 -3.77 -25.72 -9.91
C ASP A 270 -3.05 -24.39 -9.63
N LEU A 271 -3.78 -23.35 -9.21
CA LEU A 271 -3.19 -22.07 -8.80
C LEU A 271 -2.42 -22.19 -7.47
N LEU A 272 -2.89 -23.01 -6.52
CA LEU A 272 -2.13 -23.31 -5.30
C LEU A 272 -0.83 -24.05 -5.62
N LYS A 273 -0.88 -25.03 -6.53
CA LYS A 273 0.27 -25.80 -6.98
C LYS A 273 1.29 -24.94 -7.74
N GLU A 274 0.81 -24.04 -8.61
CA GLU A 274 1.67 -23.04 -9.26
C GLU A 274 2.33 -22.12 -8.23
N THR A 275 1.56 -21.59 -7.28
CA THR A 275 2.06 -20.72 -6.19
C THR A 275 3.10 -21.41 -5.32
N ALA A 276 2.87 -22.67 -4.95
CA ALA A 276 3.82 -23.50 -4.21
C ALA A 276 5.12 -23.72 -4.99
N LYS A 277 5.04 -23.98 -6.30
CA LYS A 277 6.20 -24.12 -7.19
C LYS A 277 6.98 -22.80 -7.35
N LEU A 278 6.28 -21.67 -7.42
CA LEU A 278 6.90 -20.34 -7.56
C LEU A 278 7.48 -19.78 -6.24
N GLY A 279 6.98 -20.22 -5.09
CA GLY A 279 7.29 -19.63 -3.79
C GLY A 279 6.75 -18.22 -3.57
N ARG A 280 5.83 -17.78 -4.46
CA ARG A 280 5.15 -16.48 -4.44
C ARG A 280 3.85 -16.59 -5.24
N LEU A 281 2.96 -15.61 -5.08
CA LEU A 281 1.78 -15.49 -5.95
C LEU A 281 2.21 -15.32 -7.43
N PRO A 282 1.42 -15.81 -8.40
CA PRO A 282 1.70 -15.65 -9.83
C PRO A 282 1.53 -14.19 -10.32
N VAL A 283 0.77 -13.38 -9.57
CA VAL A 283 0.58 -11.94 -9.76
C VAL A 283 1.32 -11.13 -8.70
N VAL A 284 1.40 -9.80 -8.88
CA VAL A 284 2.06 -8.92 -7.88
C VAL A 284 1.23 -8.75 -6.61
N ASN A 285 1.89 -8.58 -5.47
CA ASN A 285 1.24 -8.47 -4.16
C ASN A 285 1.72 -7.22 -3.38
N PHE A 286 0.86 -6.21 -3.29
CA PHE A 286 1.16 -4.94 -2.61
C PHE A 286 0.65 -4.92 -1.16
N ALA A 287 1.23 -4.06 -0.33
CA ALA A 287 0.60 -3.72 0.94
C ALA A 287 -0.42 -2.59 0.77
N ALA A 288 -1.56 -2.69 1.46
CA ALA A 288 -2.52 -1.62 1.62
C ALA A 288 -3.20 -1.70 3.00
N GLY A 289 -3.69 -0.54 3.46
CA GLY A 289 -4.37 -0.36 4.75
C GLY A 289 -3.40 -0.08 5.90
N GLY A 290 -3.57 1.07 6.56
CA GLY A 290 -2.84 1.42 7.78
C GLY A 290 -1.46 2.07 7.61
N ILE A 291 -0.88 2.09 6.40
CA ILE A 291 0.41 2.76 6.13
C ILE A 291 0.25 4.28 6.31
N ALA A 292 0.99 4.88 7.25
CA ALA A 292 0.92 6.31 7.57
C ALA A 292 2.30 7.02 7.65
N THR A 293 3.38 6.25 7.71
CA THR A 293 4.75 6.74 7.86
C THR A 293 5.71 6.11 6.83
N PRO A 294 6.89 6.71 6.59
CA PRO A 294 7.93 6.09 5.77
C PRO A 294 8.42 4.75 6.35
N ALA A 295 8.42 4.61 7.67
CA ALA A 295 8.79 3.38 8.37
C ALA A 295 7.78 2.24 8.11
N ASP A 296 6.48 2.53 8.04
CA ASP A 296 5.45 1.53 7.69
C ASP A 296 5.64 1.03 6.25
N ALA A 297 5.91 1.95 5.32
CA ALA A 297 6.16 1.61 3.92
C ALA A 297 7.39 0.70 3.78
N ALA A 298 8.51 1.08 4.41
CA ALA A 298 9.73 0.28 4.41
C ALA A 298 9.54 -1.08 5.10
N LEU A 299 8.81 -1.14 6.22
CA LEU A 299 8.46 -2.39 6.90
C LEU A 299 7.72 -3.34 5.94
N MET A 300 6.71 -2.85 5.22
CA MET A 300 5.96 -3.71 4.29
C MET A 300 6.85 -4.21 3.13
N MET A 301 7.73 -3.39 2.59
CA MET A 301 8.71 -3.83 1.58
C MET A 301 9.68 -4.89 2.15
N GLN A 302 10.19 -4.72 3.37
CA GLN A 302 11.02 -5.73 4.06
C GLN A 302 10.26 -7.04 4.35
N LEU A 303 8.94 -7.01 4.47
CA LEU A 303 8.09 -8.20 4.61
C LEU A 303 7.86 -8.94 3.27
N GLY A 304 8.36 -8.42 2.15
CA GLY A 304 8.28 -9.05 0.82
C GLY A 304 7.13 -8.57 -0.05
N CYS A 305 6.61 -7.36 0.19
CA CYS A 305 5.64 -6.73 -0.71
C CYS A 305 6.30 -6.28 -2.01
N ASP A 306 5.54 -6.31 -3.10
CA ASP A 306 5.95 -5.79 -4.40
C ASP A 306 5.85 -4.26 -4.52
N GLY A 307 5.19 -3.60 -3.55
CA GLY A 307 4.93 -2.15 -3.52
C GLY A 307 3.88 -1.82 -2.46
N VAL A 308 3.49 -0.54 -2.36
CA VAL A 308 2.55 -0.07 -1.32
C VAL A 308 1.45 0.85 -1.87
N PHE A 309 0.25 0.75 -1.31
CA PHE A 309 -0.85 1.71 -1.47
C PHE A 309 -0.95 2.60 -0.23
N VAL A 310 -1.02 3.91 -0.42
CA VAL A 310 -1.15 4.89 0.68
C VAL A 310 -2.21 5.93 0.36
N GLY A 311 -3.20 6.07 1.23
CA GLY A 311 -4.27 7.06 1.07
C GLY A 311 -4.26 8.10 2.18
N SER A 312 -5.13 7.91 3.18
CA SER A 312 -5.30 8.84 4.31
C SER A 312 -3.99 9.20 5.03
N GLY A 313 -2.99 8.31 5.02
CA GLY A 313 -1.66 8.57 5.60
C GLY A 313 -0.94 9.80 5.04
N ILE A 314 -1.22 10.19 3.78
CA ILE A 314 -0.63 11.36 3.12
C ILE A 314 -1.55 12.58 3.27
N PHE A 315 -2.75 12.54 2.67
CA PHE A 315 -3.63 13.72 2.54
C PHE A 315 -4.50 14.03 3.78
N LYS A 316 -4.29 13.33 4.90
CA LYS A 316 -4.81 13.71 6.24
C LYS A 316 -3.67 14.01 7.24
N SER A 317 -2.49 14.38 6.74
CA SER A 317 -1.33 14.81 7.52
C SER A 317 -1.02 16.30 7.30
N GLY A 318 -0.12 16.87 8.10
CA GLY A 318 0.20 18.31 8.06
C GLY A 318 0.86 18.79 6.77
N ASP A 319 1.82 18.02 6.23
CA ASP A 319 2.50 18.31 4.95
C ASP A 319 2.40 17.09 4.02
N ALA A 320 1.38 17.10 3.17
CA ALA A 320 1.11 16.00 2.24
C ALA A 320 2.21 15.83 1.20
N ALA A 321 2.80 16.91 0.67
CA ALA A 321 3.80 16.83 -0.39
C ALA A 321 5.14 16.27 0.12
N LYS A 322 5.62 16.77 1.27
CA LYS A 322 6.83 16.26 1.91
C LYS A 322 6.66 14.80 2.35
N ARG A 323 5.47 14.44 2.89
CA ARG A 323 5.17 13.06 3.31
C ARG A 323 5.02 12.10 2.13
N ALA A 324 4.37 12.50 1.04
CA ALA A 324 4.27 11.70 -0.18
C ALA A 324 5.67 11.35 -0.71
N LYS A 325 6.54 12.36 -0.84
CA LYS A 325 7.93 12.17 -1.27
C LYS A 325 8.72 11.28 -0.30
N ALA A 326 8.57 11.47 1.01
CA ALA A 326 9.24 10.65 2.01
C ALA A 326 8.83 9.17 1.94
N ILE A 327 7.55 8.89 1.70
CA ILE A 327 7.03 7.52 1.54
C ILE A 327 7.54 6.88 0.24
N VAL A 328 7.60 7.62 -0.88
CA VAL A 328 8.21 7.14 -2.13
C VAL A 328 9.68 6.79 -1.90
N GLN A 329 10.47 7.71 -1.34
CA GLN A 329 11.89 7.48 -1.06
C GLN A 329 12.11 6.30 -0.11
N ALA A 330 11.29 6.14 0.94
CA ALA A 330 11.38 5.00 1.85
C ALA A 330 10.94 3.67 1.24
N THR A 331 10.04 3.69 0.26
CA THR A 331 9.64 2.48 -0.50
C THR A 331 10.75 2.05 -1.44
N THR A 332 11.45 2.99 -2.08
CA THR A 332 12.63 2.73 -2.92
C THR A 332 13.84 2.29 -2.10
N HIS A 333 14.15 2.97 -1.00
CA HIS A 333 15.34 2.77 -0.16
C HIS A 333 15.02 1.99 1.13
N TYR A 334 14.06 1.06 1.07
CA TYR A 334 13.51 0.35 2.23
C TYR A 334 14.52 -0.48 3.05
N ASN A 335 15.71 -0.73 2.52
CA ASN A 335 16.81 -1.43 3.18
C ASN A 335 17.97 -0.52 3.64
N ASP A 336 17.86 0.81 3.50
CA ASP A 336 18.88 1.76 3.99
C ASP A 336 18.36 2.55 5.23
N PRO A 337 18.75 2.14 6.45
CA PRO A 337 18.33 2.84 7.67
C PRO A 337 18.74 4.31 7.75
N LYS A 338 19.77 4.75 7.00
CA LYS A 338 20.19 6.16 6.99
C LYS A 338 19.22 7.00 6.18
N VAL A 339 18.88 6.55 4.96
CA VAL A 339 17.87 7.22 4.12
C VAL A 339 16.52 7.21 4.83
N LEU A 340 16.12 6.09 5.44
CA LEU A 340 14.88 6.01 6.22
C LEU A 340 14.85 6.99 7.39
N ALA A 341 15.97 7.15 8.11
CA ALA A 341 16.08 8.12 9.20
C ALA A 341 16.11 9.58 8.71
N GLU A 342 16.65 9.85 7.53
CA GLU A 342 16.65 11.18 6.90
C GLU A 342 15.24 11.58 6.45
N VAL A 343 14.59 10.74 5.62
CA VAL A 343 13.26 11.07 5.05
C VAL A 343 12.14 11.04 6.09
N SER A 344 12.36 10.49 7.27
CA SER A 344 11.39 10.52 8.39
C SER A 344 11.45 11.81 9.22
N GLN A 345 12.37 12.72 8.95
CA GLN A 345 12.53 13.96 9.72
C GLN A 345 11.51 15.03 9.31
N ASP A 346 10.96 15.72 10.32
CA ASP A 346 10.21 16.98 10.15
C ASP A 346 9.00 16.87 9.17
N LEU A 347 8.32 15.72 9.13
CA LEU A 347 7.17 15.48 8.24
C LEU A 347 5.85 16.13 8.69
N GLY A 348 5.90 17.01 9.69
CA GLY A 348 4.72 17.54 10.38
C GLY A 348 3.90 16.45 11.10
N GLU A 349 2.72 16.84 11.58
CA GLU A 349 1.79 15.92 12.24
C GLU A 349 1.33 14.81 11.29
N ALA A 350 1.37 13.57 11.76
CA ALA A 350 0.79 12.42 11.06
C ALA A 350 -0.74 12.42 11.21
N MET A 351 -1.44 11.65 10.37
CA MET A 351 -2.89 11.47 10.55
C MET A 351 -3.21 10.91 11.95
N VAL A 352 -4.27 11.40 12.57
CA VAL A 352 -4.77 10.83 13.83
C VAL A 352 -5.37 9.46 13.52
N GLY A 353 -4.73 8.41 14.03
CA GLY A 353 -5.12 7.03 13.78
C GLY A 353 -6.19 6.47 14.72
N LEU A 354 -6.71 5.30 14.37
CA LEU A 354 -7.60 4.47 15.18
C LEU A 354 -6.89 3.15 15.50
N ASN A 355 -6.92 2.71 16.75
CA ASN A 355 -6.31 1.44 17.15
C ASN A 355 -7.19 0.26 16.71
N CYS A 356 -6.66 -0.61 15.84
CA CYS A 356 -7.41 -1.74 15.28
C CYS A 356 -7.83 -2.78 16.34
N GLY A 357 -7.16 -2.81 17.49
CA GLY A 357 -7.47 -3.70 18.62
C GLY A 357 -8.71 -3.31 19.40
N THR A 358 -9.15 -2.04 19.34
CA THR A 358 -10.31 -1.53 20.09
C THR A 358 -11.58 -1.32 19.25
N MET A 359 -11.52 -1.53 17.94
CA MET A 359 -12.67 -1.37 17.02
C MET A 359 -13.69 -2.51 17.14
N ASP A 360 -14.98 -2.20 17.00
CA ASP A 360 -16.03 -3.23 16.91
C ASP A 360 -15.81 -4.08 15.64
N PRO A 361 -15.94 -5.41 15.70
CA PRO A 361 -15.83 -6.28 14.52
C PRO A 361 -16.69 -5.87 13.31
N LYS A 362 -17.83 -5.19 13.51
CA LYS A 362 -18.71 -4.68 12.44
C LYS A 362 -18.16 -3.44 11.73
N GLU A 363 -17.28 -2.69 12.38
CA GLU A 363 -16.61 -1.50 11.82
C GLU A 363 -15.39 -1.88 10.96
N LYS A 364 -14.96 -3.15 11.03
CA LYS A 364 -13.79 -3.66 10.30
C LYS A 364 -14.12 -3.91 8.82
N LEU A 365 -13.58 -3.07 7.96
CA LEU A 365 -13.76 -3.13 6.50
C LEU A 365 -13.09 -4.38 5.92
N GLN A 366 -11.95 -4.79 6.51
CA GLN A 366 -11.16 -5.92 6.04
C GLN A 366 -11.89 -7.26 6.02
N THR A 367 -13.00 -7.38 6.75
CA THR A 367 -13.79 -8.60 6.85
C THR A 367 -14.73 -8.83 5.66
N ARG A 368 -14.94 -7.82 4.82
CA ARG A 368 -15.77 -7.89 3.60
C ARG A 368 -15.00 -8.57 2.46
N GLY A 369 -15.71 -9.13 1.48
CA GLY A 369 -15.13 -9.78 0.28
C GLY A 369 -14.35 -11.08 0.58
N TRP A 370 -15.08 -12.10 1.03
CA TRP A 370 -14.61 -13.42 1.52
C TRP A 370 -13.77 -14.25 0.54
#